data_AF-A0A7L3URX7-F1
#
_entry.id   AF-A0A7L3URX7-F1
#
_cell.length_a   1.000
_cell.length_b   1.000
_cell.length_c   1.000
_cell.angle_alpha   90.00
_cell.angle_beta   90.00
_cell.angle_gamma   90.00
#
_symmetry.space_group_name_H-M   'P 1'
#
loop_
_entity.id
_entity.type
_entity.pdbx_description
1 polymer ?
#
loop_
_entity_poly.entity_id
_entity_poly.type
_entity_poly.pdbx_seq_one_letter_code
_entity_poly.pdbx_strand_id
1 'polypeptide(L)'
;VFHGRILARRVVGRETRYEVAVEARYRQRFPLVSREYLWVPNTCGCPPLLEGGEYLLMARRHVNHEHTLNRILLQHDGYARPWT
;
A
#
# COMPACT_ATOMS: atom_id res chain seq x y z
N VAL A 1 -5.65 -4.34 -7.08
CA VAL A 1 -6.08 -5.21 -5.97
C VAL A 1 -5.12 -6.38 -5.91
N PHE A 2 -4.48 -6.57 -4.77
CA PHE A 2 -3.48 -7.60 -4.56
C PHE A 2 -3.54 -8.11 -3.11
N HIS A 3 -3.17 -9.36 -2.93
CA HIS A 3 -2.83 -9.91 -1.62
C HIS A 3 -1.37 -9.56 -1.33
N GLY A 4 -1.09 -8.98 -0.16
CA GLY A 4 0.26 -8.68 0.24
C GLY A 4 0.50 -8.75 1.74
N ARG A 5 1.75 -9.03 2.08
CA ARG A 5 2.25 -9.12 3.45
C ARG A 5 3.06 -7.88 3.80
N ILE A 6 2.74 -7.25 4.93
CA ILE A 6 3.45 -6.07 5.41
C ILE A 6 4.81 -6.51 5.97
N LEU A 7 5.89 -5.95 5.43
CA LEU A 7 7.25 -6.26 5.86
C LEU A 7 7.78 -5.24 6.86
N ALA A 8 7.47 -3.96 6.64
CA ALA A 8 7.93 -2.87 7.48
C ALA A 8 6.98 -1.66 7.40
N ARG A 9 6.94 -0.87 8.46
CA ARG A 9 6.22 0.42 8.53
C ARG A 9 7.18 1.57 8.85
N ARG A 10 7.04 2.69 8.13
CA ARG A 10 7.76 3.93 8.44
C ARG A 10 6.89 5.16 8.24
N VAL A 11 6.91 6.07 9.21
CA VAL A 11 6.32 7.42 9.04
C VAL A 11 7.31 8.30 8.28
N VAL A 12 6.83 8.96 7.22
CA VAL A 12 7.60 9.87 6.37
C VAL A 12 6.80 11.17 6.21
N GLY A 13 7.21 12.23 6.91
CA GLY A 13 6.45 13.49 6.95
C GLY A 13 5.07 13.28 7.55
N ARG A 14 4.02 13.48 6.74
CA ARG A 14 2.60 13.32 7.14
C ARG A 14 1.96 12.03 6.62
N GLU A 15 2.76 11.13 6.06
CA GLU A 15 2.30 9.88 5.45
C GLU A 15 2.95 8.69 6.15
N THR A 16 2.29 7.54 6.06
CA THR A 16 2.86 6.25 6.47
C THR A 16 3.20 5.46 5.22
N ARG A 17 4.44 5.00 5.12
CA ARG A 17 4.91 4.10 4.07
C ARG A 17 5.03 2.69 4.62
N TYR A 18 4.40 1.74 3.96
CA TYR A 18 4.53 0.33 4.21
C TYR A 18 5.37 -0.32 3.12
N GLU A 19 6.33 -1.14 3.50
CA GLU A 19 6.96 -2.08 2.58
C GLU A 19 6.10 -3.35 2.54
N VAL A 20 5.75 -3.80 1.34
CA VAL A 20 4.77 -4.87 1.14
C VAL A 20 5.31 -5.91 0.17
N ALA A 21 5.37 -7.17 0.57
CA ALA A 21 5.56 -8.28 -0.35
C ALA A 21 4.25 -8.57 -1.08
N VAL A 22 4.27 -8.63 -2.41
CA VAL A 22 3.10 -8.94 -3.24
C VAL A 22 3.02 -10.43 -3.45
N GLU A 23 2.11 -11.10 -2.72
CA GLU A 23 1.96 -12.56 -2.72
C GLU A 23 1.05 -13.01 -3.89
N ALA A 24 -0.03 -12.27 -4.18
CA ALA A 24 -0.89 -12.54 -5.33
C ALA A 24 -1.49 -11.27 -5.95
N ARG A 25 -1.65 -11.27 -7.27
CA ARG A 25 -2.21 -10.15 -8.05
C ARG A 25 -3.59 -10.54 -8.58
N TYR A 26 -4.64 -9.83 -8.17
CA TYR A 26 -6.01 -10.14 -8.61
C TYR A 26 -6.51 -9.23 -9.73
N ARG A 27 -6.41 -7.92 -9.52
CA ARG A 27 -6.83 -6.91 -10.49
C ARG A 27 -5.74 -5.88 -10.65
N GLN A 28 -5.09 -5.90 -11.81
CA GLN A 28 -3.93 -5.06 -12.10
C GLN A 28 -4.29 -3.99 -13.13
N ARG A 29 -4.27 -2.71 -12.72
CA ARG A 29 -4.42 -1.55 -13.62
C ARG A 29 -3.09 -0.83 -13.88
N PHE A 30 -2.03 -1.23 -13.18
CA PHE A 30 -0.68 -0.70 -13.26
C PHE A 30 0.27 -1.82 -12.80
N PRO A 31 1.53 -1.89 -13.29
CA PRO A 31 2.44 -2.97 -12.94
C PRO A 31 2.70 -3.01 -11.43
N LEU A 32 2.64 -4.21 -10.86
CA LEU A 32 3.03 -4.51 -9.49
C LEU A 32 4.22 -5.46 -9.49
N VAL A 33 5.33 -5.06 -8.87
CA VAL A 33 6.49 -5.92 -8.65
C VAL A 33 6.34 -6.72 -7.36
N SER A 34 7.27 -7.63 -7.09
CA SER A 34 7.20 -8.53 -5.93
C SER A 34 7.32 -7.80 -4.58
N ARG A 35 7.87 -6.59 -4.57
CA ARG A 35 8.05 -5.76 -3.36
C ARG A 35 7.73 -4.31 -3.67
N GLU A 36 6.72 -3.79 -3.00
CA GLU A 36 6.16 -2.46 -3.27
C GLU A 36 6.24 -1.56 -2.04
N TYR A 37 6.22 -0.25 -2.29
CA TYR A 37 6.01 0.74 -1.24
C TYR A 37 4.59 1.29 -1.30
N LEU A 38 3.77 0.92 -0.32
CA LEU A 38 2.40 1.38 -0.16
C LEU A 38 2.35 2.63 0.72
N TRP A 39 1.84 3.72 0.17
CA TRP A 39 1.69 4.99 0.89
C TRP A 39 0.27 5.15 1.41
N VAL A 40 0.14 5.58 2.66
CA VAL A 40 -1.13 5.93 3.30
C VAL A 40 -1.03 7.41 3.72
N PRO A 41 -1.98 8.27 3.33
CA PRO A 41 -1.90 9.72 3.55
C PRO A 41 -2.26 10.12 4.99
N ASN A 42 -1.72 9.42 5.98
CA ASN A 42 -1.91 9.71 7.40
C ASN A 42 -0.79 9.11 8.25
N THR A 43 -0.78 9.45 9.55
CA THR A 43 0.13 8.88 10.56
C THR A 43 -0.60 8.21 11.73
N CYS A 44 -1.93 8.20 11.73
CA CYS A 44 -2.79 7.60 12.77
C CYS A 44 -2.55 6.09 12.97
N GLY A 45 -1.93 5.40 12.01
CA GLY A 45 -1.91 3.94 11.99
C GLY A 45 -3.24 3.32 11.54
N CYS A 46 -4.04 4.10 10.80
CA CYS A 46 -5.32 3.69 10.24
C CYS A 46 -5.19 3.63 8.71
N PRO A 47 -5.42 2.48 8.05
CA PRO A 47 -5.86 1.19 8.63
C PRO A 47 -4.75 0.49 9.44
N PRO A 48 -5.12 -0.39 10.40
CA PRO A 48 -4.19 -1.09 11.29
C PRO A 48 -3.46 -2.22 10.57
N LEU A 49 -2.59 -1.84 9.64
CA LEU A 49 -1.70 -2.74 8.93
C LEU A 49 -0.49 -3.03 9.83
N LEU A 50 -0.38 -4.27 10.30
CA LEU A 50 0.65 -4.75 11.20
C LEU A 50 1.76 -5.43 10.41
N GLU A 51 3.01 -5.24 10.82
CA GLU A 51 4.15 -5.98 10.27
C GLU A 51 3.96 -7.49 10.45
N GLY A 52 4.31 -8.27 9.43
CA GLY A 52 4.03 -9.69 9.32
C GLY A 52 2.59 -10.03 8.92
N GLY A 53 1.65 -9.10 9.05
CA GLY A 53 0.25 -9.30 8.68
C GLY A 53 0.04 -9.37 7.17
N GLU A 54 -0.90 -10.22 6.76
CA GLU A 54 -1.31 -10.41 5.38
C GLU A 54 -2.67 -9.76 5.13
N TYR A 55 -2.82 -9.09 3.99
CA TYR A 55 -3.98 -8.26 3.69
C TYR A 55 -4.36 -8.29 2.21
N LEU A 56 -5.67 -8.24 1.94
CA LEU A 56 -6.21 -7.88 0.64
C LEU A 56 -6.27 -6.36 0.52
N LEU A 57 -5.50 -5.79 -0.41
CA LEU A 57 -5.28 -4.36 -0.55
C LEU A 57 -5.77 -3.83 -1.89
N MET A 58 -6.51 -2.71 -1.86
CA MET A 58 -6.89 -1.94 -3.04
C MET A 58 -6.07 -0.64 -3.10
N ALA A 59 -4.89 -0.72 -3.70
CA ALA A 59 -4.07 0.46 -3.98
C ALA A 59 -4.41 1.11 -5.32
N ARG A 60 -4.22 2.42 -5.41
CA ARG A 60 -4.29 3.21 -6.64
C ARG A 60 -2.92 3.77 -6.96
N ARG A 61 -2.61 3.88 -8.25
CA ARG A 61 -1.43 4.61 -8.70
C ARG A 61 -1.69 6.10 -8.53
N HIS A 62 -0.77 6.80 -7.89
CA HIS A 62 -0.75 8.25 -7.77
C HIS A 62 0.49 8.78 -8.47
N VAL A 63 0.26 9.55 -9.53
CA VAL A 63 1.30 10.29 -10.25
C VAL A 63 1.06 11.77 -10.01
N ASN A 64 2.08 12.50 -9.55
CA ASN A 64 1.96 13.94 -9.41
C ASN A 64 1.94 14.64 -10.78
N HIS A 65 1.49 15.90 -10.81
CA HIS A 65 1.40 16.69 -12.04
C HIS A 65 2.75 16.82 -12.77
N GLU A 66 3.85 16.86 -12.02
CA GLU A 66 5.22 16.94 -12.57
C GLU A 66 5.75 15.59 -13.07
N HIS A 67 4.98 14.50 -12.93
CA HIS A 67 5.35 13.13 -13.31
C HIS A 67 6.62 12.58 -12.65
N THR A 68 7.12 13.21 -11.58
CA THR A 68 8.32 12.81 -10.83
C THR A 68 8.03 11.78 -9.74
N LEU A 69 6.80 11.75 -9.23
CA LEU A 69 6.36 10.78 -8.23
C LEU A 69 5.48 9.74 -8.89
N ASN A 70 5.90 8.48 -8.85
CA ASN A 70 5.11 7.34 -9.27
C ASN A 70 5.01 6.35 -8.11
N ARG A 71 3.92 6.45 -7.34
CA ARG A 71 3.73 5.66 -6.13
C ARG A 71 2.37 5.00 -6.10
N ILE A 72 2.25 3.95 -5.29
CA ILE A 72 0.97 3.30 -5.01
C ILE A 72 0.45 3.81 -3.66
N LEU A 73 -0.83 4.14 -3.62
CA LEU A 73 -1.48 4.76 -2.48
C LEU A 73 -2.69 3.94 -2.06
N LEU A 74 -2.80 3.67 -0.76
CA LEU A 74 -4.03 3.24 -0.14
C LEU A 74 -4.79 4.50 0.28
N GLN A 75 -5.94 4.75 -0.34
CA GLN A 75 -6.74 5.93 -0.01
C GLN A 75 -7.30 5.83 1.41
N HIS A 76 -7.69 6.96 1.98
CA HIS A 76 -8.26 7.02 3.33
C HIS A 76 -9.52 6.15 3.48
N ASP A 77 -10.35 6.13 2.44
CA ASP A 77 -11.54 5.30 2.25
C ASP A 77 -11.23 4.01 1.47
N GLY A 78 -9.95 3.69 1.28
CA GLY A 78 -9.48 2.55 0.53
C GLY A 78 -9.76 1.22 1.23
N TYR A 79 -9.81 0.15 0.43
CA TYR A 79 -10.06 -1.18 0.96
C TYR A 79 -8.77 -1.84 1.43
N ALA A 80 -8.73 -2.19 2.72
CA ALA A 80 -7.73 -3.05 3.33
C ALA A 80 -8.43 -4.03 4.28
N ARG A 81 -8.29 -5.32 4.04
CA ARG A 81 -8.90 -6.37 4.86
C ARG A 81 -7.84 -7.42 5.22
N PRO A 82 -7.77 -7.90 6.47
CA PRO A 82 -6.93 -9.03 6.83
C PRO A 82 -7.18 -10.24 5.92
N TRP A 83 -6.12 -10.93 5.54
CA TRP A 83 -6.17 -12.21 4.85
C TRP A 83 -6.32 -13.31 5.91
N THR A 84 -7.46 -14.01 5.89
CA THR A 84 -7.83 -15.10 6.81
C THR A 84 -8.31 -16.29 6.02
#